data_AF-A0A2A4T2P4-F1
#
_entry.id   AF-A0A2A4T2P4-F1
#
_cell.length_a   1.000
_cell.length_b   1.000
_cell.length_c   1.000
_cell.angle_alpha   90.00
_cell.angle_beta   90.00
_cell.angle_gamma   90.00
#
_symmetry.space_group_name_H-M   'P 1'
#
loop_
_entity.id
_entity.type
_entity.pdbx_description
1 polymer ?
#
loop_
_entity_poly.entity_id
_entity_poly.type
_entity_poly.pdbx_seq_one_letter_code
_entity_poly.pdbx_strand_id
1 'polypeptide(L)'
;MKKEEIAKLFNISRQTLNNWEKDKPELFKIIEGHFEKEKEVKDCNDVNYLKDEIFKALDKLPENQVKMYFHLIMAELAKNGH
;
A
#
# COMPACT_ATOMS: atom_id res chain seq x y z
N MET A 1 -6.57 -9.12 -1.81
CA MET A 1 -7.88 -9.58 -1.32
C MET A 1 -7.91 -11.12 -1.26
N LYS A 2 -8.71 -11.76 -0.38
CA LYS A 2 -8.88 -13.23 -0.31
C LYS A 2 -9.93 -13.70 -1.34
N LYS A 3 -9.85 -14.95 -1.83
CA LYS A 3 -10.79 -15.51 -2.84
C LYS A 3 -12.25 -15.45 -2.38
N GLU A 4 -12.51 -15.55 -1.08
CA GLU A 4 -13.86 -15.44 -0.51
C GLU A 4 -14.49 -14.05 -0.69
N GLU A 5 -13.69 -12.99 -0.65
CA GLU A 5 -14.17 -11.61 -0.80
C GLU A 5 -14.50 -11.31 -2.26
N ILE A 6 -13.67 -11.83 -3.19
CA ILE A 6 -13.94 -11.78 -4.63
C ILE A 6 -15.26 -12.51 -4.94
N ALA A 7 -15.45 -13.73 -4.41
CA ALA A 7 -16.69 -14.48 -4.63
C ALA A 7 -17.93 -13.73 -4.14
N LYS A 8 -17.85 -13.05 -2.99
CA LYS A 8 -18.92 -12.19 -2.47
C LYS A 8 -19.21 -10.98 -3.37
N LEU A 9 -18.17 -10.30 -3.84
CA LEU A 9 -18.30 -9.10 -4.69
C LEU A 9 -19.05 -9.42 -5.99
N PHE A 10 -18.73 -10.56 -6.61
CA PHE A 10 -19.37 -11.02 -7.83
C PHE A 10 -20.68 -11.80 -7.57
N ASN A 11 -21.09 -11.96 -6.30
CA ASN A 11 -22.26 -12.74 -5.89
C ASN A 11 -22.28 -14.16 -6.51
N ILE A 12 -21.11 -14.81 -6.51
CA ILE A 12 -20.93 -16.18 -7.01
C ILE A 12 -20.47 -17.10 -5.90
N SER A 13 -20.65 -18.41 -6.11
CA SER A 13 -20.09 -19.39 -5.19
C SER A 13 -18.57 -19.43 -5.29
N ARG A 14 -17.89 -19.78 -4.19
CA ARG A 14 -16.44 -20.04 -4.18
C ARG A 14 -16.05 -21.11 -5.19
N GLN A 15 -16.91 -22.11 -5.40
CA GLN A 15 -16.66 -23.19 -6.35
C GLN A 15 -16.72 -22.68 -7.79
N THR A 16 -17.65 -21.78 -8.11
CA THR A 16 -17.71 -21.10 -9.40
C THR A 16 -16.43 -20.31 -9.67
N LEU A 17 -15.92 -19.59 -8.67
CA LEU A 17 -14.66 -18.85 -8.78
C LEU A 17 -13.45 -19.78 -9.01
N ASN A 18 -13.38 -20.92 -8.30
CA ASN A 18 -12.33 -21.93 -8.52
C ASN A 18 -12.41 -22.58 -9.90
N ASN A 19 -13.62 -22.74 -10.45
CA ASN A 19 -13.79 -23.23 -11.81
C ASN A 19 -13.30 -22.19 -12.82
N TRP A 20 -13.53 -20.89 -12.59
CA TRP A 20 -13.00 -19.84 -13.46
C TRP A 20 -11.48 -19.79 -13.48
N GLU A 21 -10.81 -20.05 -12.36
CA GLU A 21 -9.35 -20.17 -12.30
C GLU A 21 -8.82 -21.26 -13.25
N LYS A 22 -9.58 -22.36 -13.42
CA LYS A 22 -9.21 -23.48 -14.30
C LYS A 22 -9.66 -23.28 -15.75
N ASP A 23 -10.92 -22.89 -15.93
CA ASP A 23 -11.59 -22.85 -17.24
C ASP A 23 -11.32 -21.53 -17.98
N LYS A 24 -11.01 -20.45 -17.25
CA LYS A 24 -10.81 -19.09 -17.76
C LYS A 24 -9.64 -18.41 -17.03
N PRO A 25 -8.42 -18.94 -17.12
CA PRO A 25 -7.28 -18.43 -16.36
C PRO A 25 -6.96 -16.96 -16.66
N GLU A 26 -7.16 -16.50 -17.89
CA GLU A 26 -6.93 -15.09 -18.27
C GLU A 26 -7.93 -14.13 -17.60
N LEU A 27 -9.20 -14.53 -17.47
CA LEU A 27 -10.20 -13.76 -16.71
C LEU A 27 -9.81 -13.70 -15.23
N PHE A 28 -9.35 -14.83 -14.68
CA PHE A 28 -8.93 -14.90 -13.29
C PHE A 28 -7.72 -13.98 -13.02
N LYS A 29 -6.72 -13.95 -13.91
CA LYS A 29 -5.58 -13.02 -13.83
C LYS A 29 -6.00 -11.55 -13.88
N ILE A 30 -6.97 -11.19 -14.71
CA ILE A 30 -7.49 -9.81 -14.80
C ILE A 30 -8.16 -9.42 -13.48
N ILE A 31 -9.00 -10.29 -12.93
CA ILE A 31 -9.68 -10.10 -11.64
C ILE A 31 -8.62 -9.96 -10.54
N GLU A 32 -7.71 -10.92 -10.43
CA GLU A 32 -6.65 -10.92 -9.42
C GLU A 32 -5.77 -9.66 -9.53
N GLY A 33 -5.34 -9.30 -10.73
CA GLY A 33 -4.53 -8.09 -10.96
C GLY A 33 -5.26 -6.77 -10.67
N HIS A 34 -6.58 -6.73 -10.81
CA HIS A 34 -7.38 -5.56 -10.39
C HIS A 34 -7.40 -5.43 -8.86
N PHE A 35 -7.61 -6.53 -8.13
CA PHE A 35 -7.65 -6.55 -6.66
C PHE A 35 -6.27 -6.60 -5.99
N GLU A 36 -5.23 -6.91 -6.75
CA GLU A 36 -3.83 -6.78 -6.32
C GLU A 36 -3.38 -5.31 -6.37
N LYS A 37 -3.90 -4.53 -7.32
CA LYS A 37 -3.72 -3.06 -7.35
C LYS A 37 -4.43 -2.35 -6.19
N GLU A 38 -5.50 -2.91 -5.65
CA GLU A 38 -6.17 -2.41 -4.44
C GLU A 38 -5.50 -2.87 -3.13
N LYS A 39 -4.44 -3.68 -3.20
CA LYS A 39 -3.86 -4.37 -2.03
C LYS A 39 -2.85 -3.55 -1.23
N GLU A 40 -2.72 -2.26 -1.52
CA GLU A 40 -1.98 -1.35 -0.67
C GLU A 40 -2.89 -0.18 -0.25
N VAL A 41 -3.94 -0.49 0.52
CA VAL A 41 -4.41 0.50 1.50
C VAL A 41 -3.32 0.54 2.57
N LYS A 42 -2.28 1.32 2.28
CA LYS A 42 -1.10 1.45 3.14
C LYS A 42 -1.53 2.03 4.47
N ASP A 43 -1.29 1.31 5.56
CA ASP A 43 -1.71 1.74 6.89
C ASP A 43 -0.94 3.00 7.28
N CYS A 44 -1.62 4.14 7.25
CA CYS A 44 -1.06 5.43 7.62
C CYS A 44 -0.78 5.57 9.11
N ASN A 45 -1.03 4.53 9.92
CA ASN A 45 -0.63 4.46 11.33
C ASN A 45 0.58 3.55 11.57
N ASP A 46 1.04 2.78 10.58
CA ASP A 46 2.26 1.99 10.71
C ASP A 46 3.50 2.90 10.63
N VAL A 47 4.18 3.04 11.76
CA VAL A 47 5.37 3.91 11.90
C VAL A 47 6.50 3.48 10.97
N ASN A 48 6.69 2.19 10.71
CA ASN A 48 7.76 1.73 9.82
C ASN A 48 7.44 2.10 8.37
N TYR A 49 6.19 1.91 7.96
CA TYR A 49 5.71 2.36 6.67
C TYR A 49 5.87 3.89 6.50
N LEU A 50 5.48 4.68 7.51
CA LEU A 50 5.63 6.13 7.46
C LEU A 50 7.09 6.56 7.34
N LYS A 51 8.02 5.91 8.06
CA LYS A 51 9.46 6.17 7.93
C LYS A 51 9.94 5.95 6.49
N ASP A 52 9.58 4.82 5.89
CA ASP A 52 9.99 4.48 4.53
C ASP A 52 9.45 5.48 3.50
N GLU A 53 8.19 5.91 3.63
CA GLU A 53 7.62 6.90 2.72
C GLU A 53 8.22 8.30 2.92
N ILE A 54 8.58 8.68 4.15
CA ILE A 54 9.30 9.93 4.41
C ILE A 54 10.63 9.93 3.66
N PHE A 55 11.42 8.86 3.72
CA PHE A 55 12.68 8.78 2.98
C PHE A 55 12.47 8.88 1.46
N LYS A 56 11.50 8.14 0.92
CA LYS A 56 11.15 8.23 -0.52
C LYS A 56 10.67 9.62 -0.93
N ALA A 57 9.99 10.34 -0.05
CA ALA A 57 9.55 11.70 -0.30
C ALA A 57 10.75 12.66 -0.32
N LEU A 58 11.66 12.54 0.64
CA LEU A 58 12.87 13.36 0.73
C LEU A 58 13.75 13.24 -0.53
N ASP A 59 13.88 12.04 -1.11
CA ASP A 59 14.64 11.80 -2.36
C ASP A 59 14.13 12.61 -3.56
N LYS A 60 12.86 13.03 -3.53
CA LYS A 60 12.20 13.76 -4.63
C LYS A 60 12.22 15.27 -4.43
N LEU A 61 12.67 15.76 -3.29
CA LEU A 61 12.63 17.18 -2.96
C LEU A 61 13.95 17.89 -3.35
N PRO A 62 13.89 19.17 -3.73
CA PRO A 62 15.06 20.04 -3.84
C PRO A 62 15.89 20.11 -2.54
N GLU A 63 17.20 20.26 -2.68
CA GLU A 63 18.17 20.24 -1.57
C GLU A 63 17.83 21.23 -0.44
N ASN A 64 17.36 22.44 -0.78
CA ASN A 64 16.98 23.45 0.21
C ASN A 64 15.79 23.00 1.07
N GLN A 65 14.84 22.26 0.50
CA GLN A 65 13.69 21.73 1.23
C GLN A 65 14.12 20.58 2.14
N VAL A 66 14.99 19.68 1.66
CA VAL A 66 15.55 18.60 2.49
C VAL A 66 16.27 19.18 3.72
N LYS A 67 17.10 20.21 3.54
CA LYS A 67 17.78 20.91 4.65
C LYS A 67 16.80 21.56 5.63
N MET A 68 15.72 22.17 5.13
CA MET A 68 14.68 22.75 5.97
C MET A 68 14.02 21.69 6.86
N TYR A 69 13.62 20.55 6.28
CA TYR A 69 12.99 19.46 7.04
C TYR A 69 13.94 18.84 8.07
N PHE A 70 15.22 18.68 7.73
CA PHE A 70 16.23 18.25 8.70
C PHE A 70 16.27 19.15 9.93
N HIS A 71 16.36 20.48 9.75
CA HIS A 71 16.40 21.40 10.88
C HIS A 71 15.11 21.38 11.72
N LEU A 72 13.94 21.15 11.12
CA LEU A 72 12.68 21.00 11.85
C LEU A 72 12.70 19.75 12.75
N ILE A 73 13.18 18.62 12.22
CA ILE A 73 13.33 17.38 13.00
C ILE A 73 14.30 17.60 14.17
N MET A 74 15.44 18.23 13.92
CA MET A 74 16.43 18.53 14.97
C MET A 74 15.88 19.46 16.05
N ALA A 75 15.11 20.49 15.67
CA ALA A 75 14.48 21.39 16.62
C ALA A 75 13.45 20.65 17.50
N GLU A 76 12.72 19.70 16.93
CA GLU A 76 11.75 18.90 17.68
C GLU A 76 12.44 17.92 18.64
N LEU A 77 13.56 17.32 18.24
CA LEU A 77 14.38 16.48 19.13
C LEU A 77 14.91 17.29 20.33
N ALA A 78 15.40 18.51 20.09
CA ALA A 78 15.91 19.38 21.14
C ALA A 78 14.82 19.79 22.15
N LYS A 79 13.58 20.00 21.70
CA LYS A 79 12.44 20.28 22.61
C LYS A 79 12.09 19.08 23.49
N ASN A 80 12.24 17.87 22.96
CA ASN A 80 11.88 16.63 23.65
C ASN A 80 13.00 16.09 24.57
N GLY A 81 14.09 16.87 24.78
CA GLY A 81 15.10 16.57 25.80
C GLY A 81 16.18 15.57 25.38
N HIS A 82 16.47 15.48 24.07
CA HIS A 82 17.69 14.86 23.56
C HIS A 82 18.79 15.89 23.30
#